data_AF-A0A965VU78-F1
#
_entry.id   AF-A0A965VU78-F1
#
_cell.length_a   1.000
_cell.length_b   1.000
_cell.length_c   1.000
_cell.angle_alpha   90.00
_cell.angle_beta   90.00
_cell.angle_gamma   90.00
#
_symmetry.space_group_name_H-M   'P 1'
#
loop_
_entity.id
_entity.type
_entity.pdbx_description
1 polymer ?
#
loop_
_entity_poly.entity_id
_entity_poly.type
_entity_poly.pdbx_seq_one_letter_code
_entity_poly.pdbx_strand_id
1 'polypeptide(L)' 'KASKSARAWPVALMYEQGKIYHVGFFPDLENEMLAMTLHGFGAHSPDRVDALVWALSALISTPTQPRLQRL' A
#
# COMPACT_ATOMS: atom_id res chain seq x y z
N LYS A 1 19.07 -6.46 1.00
CA LYS A 1 17.77 -5.99 1.55
C LYS A 1 17.05 -5.24 0.45
N ALA A 2 15.84 -5.65 0.05
CA ALA A 2 15.04 -4.88 -0.91
C ALA A 2 14.74 -3.50 -0.32
N SER A 3 14.85 -2.43 -1.13
CA SER A 3 14.47 -1.08 -0.70
C SER A 3 12.96 -1.03 -0.44
N LYS A 4 12.51 -0.14 0.45
CA LYS A 4 11.07 0.05 0.72
C LYS A 4 10.29 0.33 -0.57
N SER A 5 10.87 1.12 -1.47
CA SER A 5 10.31 1.43 -2.79
C SER A 5 10.17 0.19 -3.69
N ALA A 6 11.14 -0.73 -3.68
CA ALA A 6 11.06 -1.96 -4.47
C ALA A 6 9.92 -2.89 -4.02
N ARG A 7 9.59 -2.90 -2.72
CA ARG A 7 8.45 -3.66 -2.19
C ARG A 7 7.10 -3.04 -2.56
N ALA A 8 7.05 -1.72 -2.70
CA ALA A 8 5.82 -1.00 -3.03
C ALA A 8 5.50 -1.01 -4.53
N TRP A 9 6.47 -1.29 -5.40
CA TRP A 9 6.27 -1.29 -6.87
C TRP A 9 5.16 -2.24 -7.36
N PRO A 10 5.09 -3.52 -6.92
CA PRO A 10 4.00 -4.41 -7.33
C PRO A 10 2.62 -3.92 -6.90
N VAL A 11 2.55 -3.26 -5.74
CA VAL A 11 1.31 -2.68 -5.21
C VAL A 11 0.89 -1.48 -6.04
N ALA A 12 1.83 -0.58 -6.36
CA ALA A 12 1.58 0.57 -7.23
C ALA A 12 1.07 0.13 -8.62
N LEU A 13 1.63 -0.94 -9.19
CA LEU A 13 1.16 -1.50 -10.46
C LEU A 13 -0.29 -1.99 -10.38
N MET A 14 -0.72 -2.55 -9.25
CA MET A 14 -2.11 -2.98 -9.06
C MET A 14 -3.08 -1.79 -8.92
N TYR A 15 -2.63 -0.66 -8.38
CA TYR A 15 -3.39 0.59 -8.43
C TYR A 15 -3.50 1.15 -9.85
N GLU A 16 -2.42 1.15 -10.62
CA GLU A 16 -2.42 1.58 -12.04
C GLU A 16 -3.37 0.72 -12.87
N GLN A 17 -3.40 -0.59 -12.63
CA GLN A 17 -4.33 -1.53 -13.28
C GLN A 17 -5.78 -1.38 -12.80
N GLY A 18 -6.07 -0.51 -11.83
CA GLY A 18 -7.41 -0.35 -11.28
C GLY A 18 -7.92 -1.63 -10.60
N LYS A 19 -7.04 -2.37 -9.92
CA LYS A 19 -7.43 -3.60 -9.18
C LYS A 19 -7.63 -3.35 -7.69
N ILE A 20 -7.11 -2.25 -7.16
CA ILE A 20 -7.23 -1.87 -5.75
C ILE A 20 -8.07 -0.60 -5.65
N TYR A 21 -9.07 -0.64 -4.77
CA TYR A 21 -9.94 0.49 -4.47
C TYR A 21 -10.08 0.61 -2.96
N HIS A 22 -10.02 1.83 -2.44
CA HIS A 22 -10.34 2.12 -1.05
C HIS A 22 -11.83 2.45 -0.92
N VAL A 23 -12.50 1.85 0.06
CA VAL A 23 -13.90 2.15 0.39
C VAL A 23 -13.91 3.04 1.62
N GLY A 24 -14.30 4.30 1.45
CA GLY A 24 -14.26 5.33 2.49
C GLY A 24 -13.17 6.38 2.25
N PHE A 25 -12.99 7.28 3.22
CA PHE A 25 -12.01 8.37 3.16
C PHE A 25 -10.89 8.12 4.16
N PHE A 26 -9.64 8.09 3.69
CA PHE A 26 -8.47 7.81 4.52
C PHE A 26 -7.43 8.94 4.39
N PRO A 27 -7.69 10.13 4.96
CA PRO A 27 -6.91 11.34 4.68
C PRO A 27 -5.42 11.19 5.05
N ASP A 28 -5.14 10.54 6.19
CA ASP A 28 -3.76 10.34 6.63
C ASP A 28 -3.00 9.37 5.71
N LEU A 29 -3.67 8.30 5.27
CA LEU A 29 -3.09 7.32 4.35
C LEU A 29 -2.86 7.95 2.98
N GLU A 30 -3.87 8.66 2.46
CA GLU A 30 -3.81 9.34 1.17
C GLU A 30 -2.72 10.40 1.15
N ASN A 31 -2.56 11.18 2.23
CA ASN A 31 -1.46 12.13 2.38
C ASN A 31 -0.09 11.43 2.37
N GLU A 32 0.06 10.30 3.06
CA GLU A 32 1.30 9.52 3.02
C GLU A 32 1.55 8.91 1.63
N MET A 33 0.51 8.50 0.90
CA MET A 33 0.62 8.02 -0.48
C MET A 33 1.05 9.13 -1.44
N LEU A 34 0.52 10.35 -1.29
CA LEU A 34 0.91 11.52 -2.09
C LEU A 34 2.34 11.97 -1.79
N ALA A 35 2.80 11.79 -0.55
CA ALA A 35 4.17 12.09 -0.14
C ALA A 35 5.21 11.04 -0.62
N MET A 36 4.76 9.92 -1.20
CA MET A 36 5.63 8.86 -1.68
C MET A 36 6.27 9.22 -3.02
N THR A 37 7.60 9.39 -3.02
CA THR A 37 8.37 9.63 -4.26
C THR A 37 9.36 8.52 -4.55
N LEU A 38 9.83 8.44 -5.81
CA LEU A 38 10.87 7.50 -6.23
C LEU A 38 12.19 7.64 -5.42
N HIS A 39 12.45 8.83 -4.88
CA HIS A 39 13.64 9.15 -4.11
C HIS A 39 13.47 8.91 -2.60
N GLY A 40 12.30 8.43 -2.19
CA GLY A 40 11.98 8.07 -0.81
C GLY A 40 10.91 8.97 -0.20
N PHE A 41 10.80 8.83 1.11
CA PHE A 41 9.96 9.65 1.97
C PHE A 41 10.86 10.71 2.60
N GLY A 42 10.33 11.88 2.91
CA GLY A 42 11.07 12.94 3.60
C GLY A 42 11.51 12.53 5.02
N ALA A 43 11.37 13.42 6.00
CA ALA A 43 11.81 13.16 7.38
C ALA A 43 11.01 12.07 8.12
N HIS A 44 9.85 11.66 7.60
CA HIS A 44 8.96 10.70 8.24
C HIS A 44 8.89 9.37 7.48
N SER A 45 9.06 8.26 8.22
CA SER A 45 8.74 6.92 7.72
C SER A 45 7.22 6.83 7.55
N PRO A 46 6.73 6.35 6.40
CA PRO A 46 5.30 6.23 6.10
C PRO A 46 4.75 4.93 6.71
N ASP A 47 4.35 5.01 7.96
CA ASP A 47 3.98 3.80 8.69
C ASP A 47 2.65 3.21 8.17
N ARG A 48 1.74 4.04 7.64
CA ARG A 48 0.45 3.57 7.08
C ARG A 48 0.62 3.00 5.67
N VAL A 49 1.42 3.62 4.81
CA VAL A 49 1.69 3.08 3.46
C VAL A 49 2.50 1.80 3.52
N ASP A 50 3.48 1.69 4.44
CA ASP A 50 4.22 0.43 4.62
C ASP A 50 3.28 -0.69 5.09
N ALA A 51 2.39 -0.41 6.04
CA ALA A 51 1.37 -1.36 6.49
C ALA A 51 0.43 -1.79 5.34
N LEU A 52 0.00 -0.84 4.51
CA LEU A 52 -0.81 -1.11 3.33
C LEU A 52 -0.08 -2.00 2.31
N VAL A 53 1.19 -1.70 2.02
CA VAL A 53 2.02 -2.48 1.10
C VAL A 53 2.16 -3.91 1.61
N TRP A 54 2.37 -4.10 2.91
CA TRP A 54 2.42 -5.43 3.52
C TRP A 54 1.09 -6.18 3.39
N ALA A 55 -0.03 -5.54 3.74
CA ALA A 55 -1.36 -6.15 3.68
C ALA A 55 -1.71 -6.57 2.25
N LEU A 56 -1.46 -5.70 1.26
CA LEU A 56 -1.74 -5.99 -0.14
C LEU A 56 -0.78 -7.03 -0.72
N SER A 57 0.50 -6.99 -0.34
CA SER A 57 1.46 -8.03 -0.77
C SER A 57 1.07 -9.41 -0.24
N ALA A 58 0.61 -9.49 1.01
CA ALA A 58 0.07 -10.73 1.57
C ALA A 58 -1.19 -11.19 0.84
N LEU A 59 -2.09 -10.25 0.48
CA LEU A 59 -3.31 -10.55 -0.27
C LEU A 59 -3.03 -11.03 -1.70
N ILE A 60 -2.09 -10.40 -2.41
CA ILE A 60 -1.71 -10.77 -3.77
C ILE A 60 -0.99 -12.13 -3.79
N SER A 61 -0.15 -12.40 -2.79
CA SER A 61 0.67 -13.62 -2.75
C SER A 61 -0.11 -14.86 -2.30
N THR A 62 -1.29 -14.70 -1.68
CA THR A 62 -2.05 -15.82 -1.13
C THR A 62 -3.34 -16.01 -1.94
N PRO A 63 -3.61 -17.19 -2.52
CA PRO A 63 -4.84 -17.46 -3.27
C PRO A 63 -6.08 -17.62 -2.37
N THR A 64 -6.16 -16.88 -1.27
CA THR A 64 -7.28 -16.93 -0.32
C THR A 64 -8.28 -15.82 -0.60
N GLN A 65 -9.56 -16.16 -0.62
CA GLN A 65 -10.63 -15.16 -0.69
C GLN A 65 -10.54 -14.22 0.52
N PRO A 66 -10.43 -12.90 0.32
CA PRO A 66 -10.45 -11.94 1.41
C PRO A 66 -11.79 -12.04 2.14
N ARG A 67 -11.77 -12.41 3.43
CA ARG A 67 -12.93 -12.36 4.31
C ARG A 67 -12.93 -11.02 5.04
N LEU A 68 -13.95 -10.19 4.79
CA LEU A 68 -14.21 -9.01 5.61
C LEU A 68 -14.63 -9.48 7.00
N GLN A 69 -13.72 -9.39 7.97
CA GLN A 69 -14.08 -9.51 9.39
C GLN A 69 -14.71 -8.19 9.81
N ARG A 70 -16.02 -8.21 9.98
CA ARG A 70 -16.78 -7.09 10.52
C ARG A 70 -16.43 -6.98 12.02
N LEU A 71 -15.84 -5.86 12.42
CA LEU A 71 -15.57 -5.51 13.82
C LEU A 71 -16.88 -5.18 14.56
#